data_AF-A0A2V4E6N3-F1
#
_entry.id   AF-A0A2V4E6N3-F1
#
_cell.length_a   1.000
_cell.length_b   1.000
_cell.length_c   1.000
_cell.angle_alpha   90.00
_cell.angle_beta   90.00
_cell.angle_gamma   90.00
#
_symmetry.space_group_name_H-M   'P 1'
#
loop_
_entity.id
_entity.type
_entity.pdbx_description
1 polymer ?
#
loop_
_entity_poly.entity_id
_entity_poly.type
_entity_poly.pdbx_seq_one_letter_code
_entity_poly.pdbx_strand_id
1 'polypeptide(L)' 'MDELEKIKIIERAELLSRIITEYIHLRENDKDIILFWFRDLLEPLKEQLPHNSIEKRNNS' A
#
# COMPACT_ATOMS: atom_id res chain seq x y z
N MET A 1 0.08 -1.12 16.22
CA MET A 1 -1.18 -0.84 15.52
C MET A 1 -2.20 -1.84 15.97
N ASP A 2 -3.35 -1.37 16.42
CA ASP A 2 -4.45 -2.27 16.77
C ASP A 2 -5.15 -2.84 15.52
N GLU A 3 -6.03 -3.82 15.73
CA GLU A 3 -6.71 -4.53 14.64
C GLU A 3 -7.71 -3.63 13.87
N LEU A 4 -8.34 -2.67 14.55
CA LEU A 4 -9.24 -1.71 13.92
C LEU A 4 -8.48 -0.72 13.03
N GLU A 5 -7.33 -0.23 13.48
CA GLU A 5 -6.41 0.60 12.69
C GLU A 5 -5.91 -0.15 11.46
N LYS A 6 -5.58 -1.44 11.61
CA LYS A 6 -5.16 -2.29 10.49
C LYS A 6 -6.25 -2.44 9.44
N ILE A 7 -7.50 -2.69 9.85
CA ILE A 7 -8.65 -2.80 8.95
C ILE A 7 -8.84 -1.48 8.18
N LYS A 8 -8.81 -0.34 8.87
CA LYS A 8 -8.95 0.98 8.24
C LYS A 8 -7.88 1.25 7.17
N ILE A 9 -6.63 0.84 7.43
CA ILE A 9 -5.55 0.98 6.46
C ILE A 9 -5.81 0.11 5.23
N ILE A 10 -6.24 -1.14 5.42
CA ILE A 10 -6.55 -2.07 4.31
C ILE A 10 -7.70 -1.54 3.46
N GLU A 11 -8.81 -1.11 4.09
CA GLU A 11 -9.97 -0.55 3.38
C GLU A 11 -9.59 0.69 2.57
N ARG A 12 -8.75 1.57 3.14
CA ARG A 12 -8.28 2.76 2.45
C ARG A 12 -7.34 2.42 1.29
N ALA A 13 -6.50 1.40 1.43
CA ALA A 13 -5.65 0.92 0.36
C ALA A 13 -6.50 0.32 -0.78
N GLU A 14 -7.53 -0.48 -0.46
CA GLU A 14 -8.46 -1.03 -1.45
C GLU A 14 -9.14 0.09 -2.26
N LEU A 15 -9.60 1.15 -1.59
CA LEU A 15 -10.21 2.30 -2.25
C LEU A 15 -9.22 3.00 -3.19
N LEU A 16 -7.99 3.26 -2.75
CA LEU A 16 -6.95 3.89 -3.58
C LEU A 16 -6.58 3.03 -4.78
N SER A 17 -6.53 1.70 -4.61
CA SER A 17 -6.30 0.74 -5.70
C SER A 17 -7.38 0.87 -6.78
N ARG A 18 -8.66 0.87 -6.39
CA ARG A 18 -9.78 1.07 -7.33
C ARG A 18 -9.70 2.40 -8.06
N ILE A 19 -9.33 3.48 -7.37
CA ILE A 19 -9.16 4.80 -8.00
C ILE A 19 -8.10 4.71 -9.11
N ILE A 20 -6.93 4.12 -8.85
CA ILE A 20 -5.87 4.00 -9.88
C ILE A 20 -6.31 3.11 -11.04
N THR A 21 -7.01 2.00 -10.78
CA THR A 21 -7.33 1.00 -11.81
C THR A 21 -8.58 1.33 -12.62
N GLU A 22 -9.57 2.01 -12.04
CA GLU A 22 -10.90 2.20 -12.65
C GLU A 22 -11.11 3.62 -13.18
N TYR A 23 -10.40 4.64 -12.68
CA TYR A 23 -10.56 6.01 -13.18
C TYR A 23 -9.67 6.29 -14.39
N ILE A 24 -10.27 6.15 -15.58
CA ILE A 24 -9.63 6.40 -16.87
C ILE A 24 -9.17 7.85 -17.09
N HIS A 25 -9.71 8.81 -16.33
CA HIS A 25 -9.41 10.24 -16.47
C HIS A 25 -8.24 10.72 -15.62
N LEU A 26 -7.62 9.85 -14.82
CA LEU A 26 -6.42 10.20 -14.07
C LEU A 26 -5.24 10.41 -15.03
N ARG A 27 -4.61 11.57 -14.93
CA ARG A 27 -3.34 11.82 -15.61
C ARG A 27 -2.23 11.01 -14.93
N GLU A 28 -1.13 10.79 -15.63
CA GLU A 28 0.01 10.03 -15.08
C GLU A 28 0.52 10.63 -13.76
N ASN A 29 0.67 11.95 -13.67
CA ASN A 29 1.05 12.62 -12.42
C ASN A 29 0.07 12.35 -11.27
N ASP A 30 -1.24 12.26 -11.56
CA ASP A 30 -2.25 11.99 -10.53
C ASP A 30 -2.10 10.53 -10.05
N LYS A 31 -1.79 9.58 -10.95
CA LYS A 31 -1.50 8.19 -10.60
C LYS A 31 -0.24 8.07 -9.74
N ASP A 32 0.82 8.81 -10.07
CA ASP A 32 2.07 8.83 -9.28
C ASP A 32 1.85 9.33 -7.86
N ILE A 33 1.04 10.38 -7.70
CA ILE A 33 0.65 10.90 -6.37
C ILE A 33 -0.14 9.84 -5.60
N ILE A 34 -1.08 9.15 -6.25
CA ILE A 34 -1.87 8.12 -5.55
C ILE A 34 -0.98 6.91 -5.19
N LEU A 35 -0.04 6.51 -6.05
CA LEU A 35 0.94 5.46 -5.73
C LEU A 35 1.85 5.88 -4.57
N PHE A 36 2.22 7.16 -4.48
CA PHE A 36 2.95 7.71 -3.35
C PHE A 36 2.14 7.57 -2.05
N TRP A 37 0.85 7.95 -2.06
CA TRP A 37 -0.03 7.78 -0.90
C TRP A 37 -0.26 6.31 -0.55
N PHE A 38 -0.35 5.43 -1.55
CA PHE A 38 -0.50 4.00 -1.35
C PHE A 38 0.71 3.41 -0.62
N ARG A 39 1.92 3.81 -1.01
CA ARG A 39 3.16 3.40 -0.35
C ARG A 39 3.20 3.86 1.10
N ASP A 40 2.94 5.15 1.35
CA ASP A 40 3.01 5.73 2.70
C ASP A 40 1.93 5.14 3.63
N LEU A 41 0.74 4.84 3.08
CA LEU A 41 -0.35 4.21 3.83
C LEU A 41 -0.01 2.79 4.29
N LEU A 42 0.72 2.03 3.47
CA LEU A 42 1.09 0.64 3.77
C LEU A 42 2.40 0.51 4.56
N GLU A 43 3.17 1.58 4.71
CA GLU A 43 4.46 1.54 5.41
C GLU A 43 4.34 0.98 6.85
N PRO A 44 3.35 1.38 7.68
CA PRO A 44 3.19 0.83 9.03
C PRO A 44 2.87 -0.66 9.06
N LEU A 45 2.36 -1.23 7.95
CA LEU A 45 2.11 -2.67 7.84
C LEU A 45 3.37 -3.47 7.54
N LYS A 46 4.38 -2.87 6.87
CA LYS A 46 5.65 -3.54 6.60
C LYS A 46 6.43 -3.82 7.87
N GLU A 47 6.40 -2.91 8.84
CA GLU A 47 7.06 -3.07 10.14
C GLU A 47 6.50 -4.25 10.96
N GLN A 48 5.29 -4.72 10.61
CA GLN A 48 4.66 -5.90 11.21
C GLN A 48 4.94 -7.20 10.47
N LEU A 49 5.50 -7.14 9.27
CA LEU A 49 5.94 -8.33 8.56
C LEU A 49 7.19 -8.87 9.26
N PRO A 50 7.28 -10.18 9.52
CA PRO A 50 8.50 -10.74 10.09
C PRO A 50 9.67 -10.45 9.14
N HIS A 51 10.65 -9.67 9.61
CA HIS A 51 11.87 -9.28 8.88
C HIS A 51 12.57 -10.48 8.21
N ASN A 52 12.40 -11.68 8.76
CA ASN A 52 12.97 -12.93 8.26
C ASN A 52 12.37 -13.45 6.94
N SER A 53 11.30 -12.84 6.42
CA SER A 53 10.62 -13.31 5.19
C SER A 53 11.08 -12.61 3.90
N ILE A 54 11.67 -11.41 4.00
CA ILE A 54 12.08 -10.61 2.84
C ILE A 54 13.57 -10.83 2.52
N GLU A 55 14.44 -10.97 3.52
CA GLU A 55 15.88 -11.20 3.28
C GLU A 55 16.21 -12.58 2.71
N LYS A 56 15.34 -13.59 2.94
CA LYS A 56 15.56 -14.96 2.42
C LYS A 56 15.34 -15.11 0.91
N ARG A 57 14.77 -14.11 0.22
CA ARG A 57 14.62 -14.13 -1.25
C ARG A 57 15.78 -13.49 -2.02
N ASN A 58 16.61 -12.69 -1.37
CA ASN A 58 17.68 -11.96 -2.06
C ASN A 58 19.06 -12.65 -1.98
N ASN A 59 19.15 -13.80 -1.31
CA ASN A 59 20.39 -14.58 -1.15
C ASN A 59 20.28 -16.01 -1.70
N SER A 60 19.46 -16.26 -2.73
CA SER A 60 19.36 -17.57 -3.37
C SER A 60 19.61 -17.54 -4.86
#